data_AF-A0A820CH73-F1
#
_entry.id   AF-A0A820CH73-F1
#
_cell.length_a   1.000
_cell.length_b   1.000
_cell.length_c   1.000
_cell.angle_alpha   90.00
_cell.angle_beta   90.00
_cell.angle_gamma   90.00
#
_symmetry.space_group_name_H-M   'P 1'
#
loop_
_entity.id
_entity.type
_entity.pdbx_description
1 polymer ?
#
loop_
_entity_poly.entity_id
_entity_poly.type
_entity_poly.pdbx_seq_one_letter_code
_entity_poly.pdbx_strand_id
1 'polypeptide(L)'
;MPVILTQNLAIELGLINGINGIFRQLVYEADSVSIDALSNTFPNNTQYVHPPLYALIEIARSKIECNLETFQPKILPVQLMEQTFRFDVTGILPKNKKPKSNQKAMLSIKRRALPLVPAYCITTHKSQGQTLSKAVIDLKLSNETEDIAAVYVPLSR
;
A
#
# COMPACT_ATOMS: atom_id res chain seq x y z
N MET A 1 13.03 4.36 2.78
CA MET A 1 12.57 3.06 2.23
C MET A 1 11.73 3.30 0.97
N PRO A 2 11.97 2.63 -0.17
CA PRO A 2 11.12 2.78 -1.35
C PRO A 2 9.70 2.28 -1.06
N VAL A 3 8.71 3.07 -1.44
CA VAL A 3 7.29 2.76 -1.28
C VAL A 3 6.50 3.14 -2.52
N ILE A 4 5.38 2.46 -2.74
CA ILE A 4 4.39 2.80 -3.76
C ILE A 4 3.10 3.21 -3.08
N LEU A 5 2.50 4.29 -3.60
CA LEU A 5 1.16 4.71 -3.23
C LEU A 5 0.13 3.79 -3.89
N THR A 6 -0.82 3.27 -3.12
CA THR A 6 -1.81 2.29 -3.61
C THR A 6 -3.16 2.91 -3.96
N GLN A 7 -3.32 4.22 -3.77
CA GLN A 7 -4.57 4.95 -3.97
C GLN A 7 -4.31 6.30 -4.62
N ASN A 8 -5.32 6.84 -5.31
CA ASN A 8 -5.28 8.22 -5.79
C ASN A 8 -5.59 9.14 -4.60
N LEU A 9 -4.65 10.02 -4.25
CA LEU A 9 -4.84 11.02 -3.19
C LEU A 9 -5.20 12.38 -3.77
N ALA A 10 -4.38 12.87 -4.71
CA ALA A 10 -4.56 14.16 -5.35
C ALA A 10 -3.96 14.09 -6.76
N ILE A 11 -4.81 13.74 -7.73
CA ILE A 11 -4.41 13.48 -9.12
C ILE A 11 -3.75 14.72 -9.73
N GLU A 12 -4.31 15.91 -9.46
CA GLU A 12 -3.79 17.19 -9.94
C GLU A 12 -2.36 17.49 -9.47
N LEU A 13 -2.01 17.01 -8.28
CA LEU A 13 -0.69 17.16 -7.66
C LEU A 13 0.27 16.04 -8.06
N GLY A 14 -0.17 15.10 -8.90
CA GLY A 14 0.58 13.92 -9.30
C GLY A 14 0.59 12.80 -8.25
N LEU A 15 -0.25 12.86 -7.21
CA LEU A 15 -0.35 11.83 -6.17
C LEU A 15 -1.35 10.74 -6.58
N ILE A 16 -0.90 9.88 -7.50
CA ILE A 16 -1.70 8.81 -8.11
C ILE A 16 -1.25 7.42 -7.66
N ASN A 17 -2.16 6.45 -7.74
CA ASN A 17 -1.86 5.04 -7.51
C ASN A 17 -0.72 4.58 -8.44
N GLY A 18 0.27 3.90 -7.87
CA GLY A 18 1.47 3.44 -8.57
C GLY A 18 2.64 4.41 -8.51
N ILE A 19 2.49 5.63 -7.96
CA ILE A 19 3.62 6.53 -7.83
C ILE A 19 4.62 6.04 -6.79
N ASN A 20 5.90 6.08 -7.16
CA ASN A 20 7.02 5.76 -6.28
C ASN A 20 7.37 6.94 -5.38
N GLY A 21 7.70 6.64 -4.13
CA GLY A 21 8.21 7.58 -3.16
C GLY A 21 9.25 6.95 -2.24
N ILE A 22 9.89 7.78 -1.43
CA ILE A 22 10.77 7.36 -0.35
C ILE A 22 10.07 7.63 0.97
N PHE A 23 9.70 6.57 1.67
CA PHE A 23 9.24 6.64 3.05
C PHE A 23 10.39 7.15 3.94
N ARG A 24 10.09 8.18 4.74
CA ARG A 24 11.02 8.87 5.63
C ARG A 24 10.78 8.51 7.09
N GLN A 25 9.58 8.74 7.62
CA GLN A 25 9.26 8.47 9.02
C GLN A 25 7.77 8.29 9.27
N LEU A 26 7.41 7.60 10.36
CA LEU A 26 6.06 7.59 10.92
C LEU A 26 5.96 8.66 12.00
N VAL A 27 4.86 9.41 12.01
CA VAL A 27 4.56 10.38 13.04
C VAL A 27 3.45 9.85 13.92
N TYR A 28 3.71 9.89 15.22
CA TYR A 28 2.84 9.41 16.28
C TYR A 28 2.41 10.58 17.17
N GLU A 29 1.33 10.41 17.92
CA GLU A 29 0.95 11.36 18.96
C GLU A 29 1.92 11.25 20.15
N ALA A 30 2.23 12.37 20.81
CA ALA A 30 3.29 12.43 21.83
C ALA A 30 3.06 11.44 23.00
N ASP A 31 1.80 11.14 23.32
CA ASP A 31 1.40 10.24 24.41
C ASP A 31 1.21 8.78 23.96
N SER A 32 1.48 8.47 22.69
CA SER A 32 1.13 7.19 22.08
C SER A 32 2.25 6.12 22.14
N VAL A 33 3.25 6.33 22.98
CA VAL A 33 4.22 5.28 23.33
C VAL A 33 3.95 4.87 24.77
N SER A 34 3.07 3.89 24.96
CA SER A 34 2.80 3.33 26.28
C SER A 34 3.98 2.45 26.70
N ILE A 35 4.93 3.02 27.46
CA ILE A 35 6.03 2.28 28.10
C ILE A 35 5.47 1.32 29.17
N ASP A 36 4.30 1.64 29.72
CA ASP A 36 3.73 0.98 30.90
C ASP A 36 2.87 -0.26 30.60
N ALA A 37 2.74 -0.69 29.34
CA ALA A 37 2.06 -1.95 29.02
C ALA A 37 3.02 -3.15 29.17
N LEU A 38 3.64 -3.29 30.35
CA LEU A 38 4.32 -4.50 30.80
C LEU A 38 3.28 -5.62 30.99
N SER A 39 2.73 -6.14 29.89
CA SER A 39 2.04 -7.41 29.95
C SER A 39 3.11 -8.50 30.10
N ASN A 40 3.03 -9.29 31.16
CA ASN A 40 3.89 -10.48 31.39
C ASN A 40 3.83 -11.52 30.25
N THR A 41 3.03 -11.27 29.21
CA THR A 41 2.80 -12.12 28.05
C THR A 41 3.86 -11.95 26.96
N PHE A 42 4.53 -10.80 26.88
CA PHE A 42 5.51 -10.51 25.82
C PHE A 42 6.90 -10.21 26.40
N PRO A 43 7.98 -10.54 25.68
CA PRO A 43 9.34 -10.26 26.14
C PRO A 43 9.56 -8.76 26.35
N ASN A 44 10.42 -8.39 27.31
CA ASN A 44 10.72 -7.01 27.72
C ASN A 44 11.24 -6.07 26.60
N ASN A 45 11.46 -6.59 25.39
CA ASN A 45 11.86 -5.82 24.21
C ASN A 45 10.68 -5.54 23.23
N THR A 46 9.45 -5.88 23.61
CA THR A 46 8.27 -5.67 22.75
C THR A 46 7.65 -4.32 23.06
N GLN A 47 7.70 -3.41 22.09
CA GLN A 47 7.04 -2.10 22.18
C GLN A 47 5.70 -2.15 21.47
N TYR A 48 4.62 -1.81 22.19
CA TYR A 48 3.31 -1.60 21.57
C TYR A 48 3.32 -0.26 20.84
N VAL A 49 3.14 -0.33 19.52
CA VAL A 49 3.08 0.84 18.65
C VAL A 49 1.62 1.10 18.33
N HIS A 50 1.08 2.22 18.81
CA HIS A 50 -0.26 2.70 18.44
C HIS A 50 -0.31 3.03 16.94
N PRO A 51 -1.51 3.08 16.32
CA PRO A 51 -1.61 3.49 14.93
C PRO A 51 -0.97 4.87 14.74
N PRO A 52 -0.09 5.06 13.73
CA PRO A 52 0.49 6.36 13.47
C PRO A 52 -0.59 7.37 13.09
N LEU A 53 -0.32 8.66 13.20
CA LEU A 53 -1.20 9.71 12.67
C LEU A 53 -1.05 9.80 11.14
N TYR A 54 0.20 9.82 10.68
CA TYR A 54 0.55 9.85 9.26
C TYR A 54 1.98 9.36 9.04
N ALA A 55 2.28 9.06 7.77
CA ALA A 55 3.62 8.77 7.28
C ALA A 55 4.15 9.95 6.48
N LEU A 56 5.42 10.30 6.66
CA LEU A 56 6.10 11.28 5.81
C LEU A 56 6.79 10.56 4.65
N ILE A 57 6.47 11.01 3.44
CA ILE A 57 6.94 10.41 2.20
C ILE A 57 7.48 11.50 1.30
N GLU A 58 8.63 11.25 0.72
CA GLU A 58 9.17 12.08 -0.33
C GLU A 58 8.78 11.55 -1.70
N ILE A 59 8.19 12.41 -2.54
CA ILE A 59 7.77 12.05 -3.89
C ILE A 59 8.42 13.03 -4.87
N ALA A 60 9.51 12.59 -5.51
CA ALA A 60 10.33 13.45 -6.39
C ALA A 60 9.57 14.05 -7.59
N ARG A 61 8.53 13.34 -8.08
CA ARG A 61 7.72 13.68 -9.25
C ARG A 61 6.42 14.43 -8.93
N SER A 62 6.16 14.76 -7.67
CA SER A 62 4.95 15.50 -7.31
C SER A 62 5.04 16.94 -7.84
N LYS A 63 3.88 17.52 -8.18
CA LYS A 63 3.75 18.94 -8.57
C LYS A 63 3.52 19.84 -7.35
N ILE A 64 3.89 19.36 -6.17
CA ILE A 64 3.69 20.08 -4.92
C ILE A 64 4.82 21.08 -4.77
N GLU A 65 4.52 22.33 -5.14
CA GLU A 65 5.41 23.48 -4.95
C GLU A 65 5.24 24.11 -3.57
N CYS A 66 4.26 23.63 -2.78
CA CYS A 66 3.97 24.15 -1.46
C CYS A 66 5.13 23.80 -0.51
N ASN A 67 5.90 24.82 -0.12
CA ASN A 67 6.62 24.77 1.15
C ASN A 67 5.54 24.76 2.25
N LEU A 68 5.07 23.59 2.66
CA LEU A 68 4.48 23.46 3.99
C LEU A 68 5.58 23.97 4.92
N GLU A 69 5.32 25.06 5.65
CA GLU A 69 6.34 25.89 6.33
C GLU A 69 7.33 25.09 7.22
N THR A 70 6.96 23.86 7.57
CA THR A 70 7.72 22.93 8.41
C THR A 70 8.48 21.82 7.64
N PHE A 71 8.19 21.59 6.36
CA PHE A 71 8.72 20.46 5.59
C PHE A 71 9.59 20.90 4.42
N GLN A 72 10.65 20.13 4.17
CA GLN A 72 11.45 20.27 2.95
C GLN A 72 10.58 20.02 1.71
N PRO A 73 10.90 20.66 0.57
CA PRO A 73 10.13 20.50 -0.65
C PRO A 73 9.99 19.02 -1.03
N LYS A 74 8.82 18.63 -1.52
CA LYS A 74 8.45 17.27 -1.96
C LYS A 74 8.24 16.22 -0.86
N ILE A 75 8.36 16.60 0.42
CA ILE A 75 7.92 15.76 1.53
C ILE A 75 6.42 16.02 1.80
N LEU A 76 5.66 14.94 1.89
CA LEU A 76 4.21 14.94 2.00
C LEU A 76 3.79 14.08 3.21
N PRO A 77 2.87 14.56 4.07
CA PRO A 77 2.21 13.73 5.05
C PRO A 77 1.08 12.91 4.41
N VAL A 78 1.15 11.59 4.53
CA VAL A 78 0.12 10.64 4.10
C VAL A 78 -0.56 10.03 5.32
N GLN A 79 -1.85 10.33 5.48
CA GLN A 79 -2.66 9.84 6.60
C GLN A 79 -3.16 8.41 6.35
N LEU A 80 -3.64 7.77 7.42
CA LEU A 80 -4.34 6.49 7.30
C LEU A 80 -5.65 6.68 6.55
N MET A 81 -5.96 5.74 5.68
CA MET A 81 -7.19 5.72 4.92
C MET A 81 -8.03 4.50 5.30
N GLU A 82 -9.34 4.68 5.28
CA GLU A 82 -10.28 3.57 5.40
C GLU A 82 -10.65 3.04 4.02
N GLN A 83 -10.48 1.75 3.82
CA GLN A 83 -10.89 1.04 2.62
C GLN A 83 -11.93 -0.02 2.98
N THR A 84 -13.01 -0.08 2.21
CA THR A 84 -14.03 -1.11 2.34
C THR A 84 -13.92 -2.09 1.18
N PHE A 85 -13.59 -3.34 1.49
CA PHE A 85 -13.53 -4.43 0.53
C PHE A 85 -14.84 -5.22 0.59
N ARG A 86 -15.48 -5.40 -0.56
CA ARG A 86 -16.74 -6.15 -0.66
C ARG A 86 -16.51 -7.40 -1.49
N PHE A 87 -16.75 -8.56 -0.89
CA PHE A 87 -16.57 -9.87 -1.51
C PHE A 87 -17.91 -10.58 -1.64
N ASP A 88 -18.18 -11.13 -2.82
CA ASP A 88 -19.29 -12.05 -2.98
C ASP A 88 -18.90 -13.42 -2.40
N VAL A 89 -19.61 -13.86 -1.38
CA VAL A 89 -19.34 -15.13 -0.67
C VAL A 89 -20.40 -16.20 -0.95
N THR A 90 -21.29 -15.96 -1.93
CA THR A 90 -22.34 -16.91 -2.32
C THR A 90 -21.82 -18.30 -2.68
N GLY A 91 -20.64 -18.38 -3.30
CA GLY A 91 -20.00 -19.65 -3.69
C GLY A 91 -19.38 -20.43 -2.53
N ILE A 92 -19.02 -19.75 -1.44
CA ILE A 92 -18.30 -20.32 -0.30
C ILE A 92 -19.28 -20.75 0.81
N LEU A 93 -20.51 -20.21 0.80
CA LEU A 93 -21.52 -20.53 1.80
C LEU A 93 -22.07 -21.96 1.64
N PRO A 94 -22.19 -22.73 2.75
CA PRO A 94 -22.79 -24.05 2.72
C PRO A 94 -24.25 -23.98 2.27
N LYS A 95 -24.73 -25.00 1.54
CA LYS A 95 -26.08 -25.05 0.92
C LYS A 95 -27.22 -24.73 1.91
N ASN A 96 -27.04 -25.01 3.20
CA ASN A 96 -28.01 -24.75 4.26
C ASN A 96 -28.17 -23.28 4.67
N LYS A 97 -27.22 -22.39 4.31
CA LYS A 97 -27.27 -20.94 4.57
C LYS A 97 -27.36 -20.11 3.29
N LYS A 98 -27.62 -20.75 2.14
CA LYS A 98 -27.83 -20.01 0.89
C LYS A 98 -29.11 -19.18 1.02
N PRO A 99 -29.05 -17.86 0.72
CA PRO A 99 -30.25 -17.05 0.73
C PRO A 99 -31.27 -17.63 -0.26
N LYS A 100 -32.53 -17.79 0.18
CA LYS A 100 -33.64 -18.32 -0.64
C LYS A 100 -34.09 -17.37 -1.76
N SER A 101 -33.54 -16.16 -1.77
CA SER A 101 -33.77 -15.10 -2.74
C SER A 101 -32.51 -14.91 -3.59
N ASN A 102 -32.66 -14.35 -4.79
CA ASN A 102 -31.58 -13.98 -5.73
C ASN A 102 -30.60 -12.92 -5.18
N GLN A 103 -30.60 -12.68 -3.86
CA GLN A 103 -29.71 -11.77 -3.16
C GLN A 103 -28.33 -12.41 -2.98
N LYS A 104 -27.32 -11.75 -3.53
CA LYS A 104 -25.92 -12.10 -3.32
C LYS A 104 -25.54 -11.85 -1.86
N ALA A 105 -25.03 -12.88 -1.19
CA ALA A 105 -24.41 -12.73 0.11
C ALA A 105 -23.08 -12.01 -0.04
N MET A 106 -23.02 -10.75 0.39
CA MET A 106 -21.82 -9.92 0.33
C MET A 106 -21.16 -9.80 1.71
N LEU A 107 -19.89 -10.13 1.79
CA LEU A 107 -19.04 -9.85 2.96
C LEU A 107 -18.36 -8.49 2.76
N SER A 108 -18.53 -7.59 3.72
CA SER A 108 -17.89 -6.27 3.71
C SER A 108 -16.85 -6.19 4.82
N ILE A 109 -15.58 -6.02 4.44
CA ILE A 109 -14.45 -5.87 5.37
C ILE A 109 -13.93 -4.44 5.28
N LYS A 110 -13.85 -3.74 6.41
CA LYS A 110 -13.21 -2.43 6.50
C LYS A 110 -11.78 -2.57 7.03
N ARG A 111 -10.84 -1.88 6.40
CA ARG A 111 -9.44 -1.79 6.82
C ARG A 111 -9.04 -0.32 6.90
N ARG A 112 -8.48 0.09 8.03
CA ARG A 112 -7.83 1.39 8.20
C ARG A 112 -6.32 1.18 8.17
N ALA A 113 -5.64 1.71 7.15
CA ALA A 113 -4.20 1.53 6.97
C ALA A 113 -3.60 2.68 6.15
N LEU A 114 -2.28 2.83 6.19
CA LEU A 114 -1.58 3.71 5.26
C LEU A 114 -1.75 3.17 3.84
N PRO A 115 -2.03 4.02 2.83
CA PRO A 115 -2.16 3.63 1.43
C PRO A 115 -0.80 3.37 0.78
N LEU A 116 0.09 2.66 1.47
CA LEU A 116 1.50 2.49 1.10
C LEU A 116 1.89 1.03 1.17
N VAL A 117 2.71 0.61 0.23
CA VAL A 117 3.37 -0.70 0.25
C VAL A 117 4.87 -0.52 0.01
N PRO A 118 5.74 -1.30 0.68
CA PRO A 118 7.15 -1.35 0.33
C PRO A 118 7.33 -1.71 -1.15
N ALA A 119 8.26 -1.04 -1.81
CA ALA A 119 8.46 -1.14 -3.26
C ALA A 119 9.90 -1.54 -3.62
N TYR A 120 10.50 -2.44 -2.83
CA TYR A 120 11.78 -3.05 -3.20
C TYR A 120 11.63 -3.99 -4.40
N CYS A 121 10.53 -4.72 -4.45
CA CYS A 121 10.16 -5.61 -5.54
C CYS A 121 8.70 -5.36 -5.90
N ILE A 122 8.38 -5.39 -7.19
CA ILE A 122 7.01 -5.30 -7.69
C ILE A 122 6.77 -6.44 -8.68
N THR A 123 5.54 -6.93 -8.73
CA THR A 123 5.17 -7.94 -9.72
C THR A 123 5.09 -7.31 -11.10
N THR A 124 5.34 -8.10 -12.15
CA THR A 124 5.20 -7.69 -13.55
C THR A 124 3.85 -7.03 -13.81
N HIS A 125 2.76 -7.65 -13.33
CA HIS A 125 1.40 -7.11 -13.44
C HIS A 125 1.26 -5.73 -12.77
N LYS A 126 1.87 -5.50 -11.61
CA LYS A 126 1.79 -4.21 -10.90
C LYS A 126 2.70 -3.14 -11.52
N SER A 127 3.74 -3.55 -12.23
CA SER A 127 4.61 -2.63 -12.97
C SER A 127 3.96 -2.11 -14.26
N GLN A 128 2.97 -2.80 -14.81
CA GLN A 128 2.35 -2.43 -16.08
C GLN A 128 1.79 -1.00 -16.06
N GLY A 129 2.11 -0.23 -17.11
CA GLY A 129 1.77 1.19 -17.23
C GLY A 129 2.69 2.15 -16.47
N GLN A 130 3.62 1.66 -15.64
CA GLN A 130 4.61 2.51 -14.97
C GLN A 130 5.83 2.77 -15.85
N THR A 131 6.51 3.88 -15.57
CA THR A 131 7.83 4.24 -16.11
C THR A 131 8.90 4.15 -15.01
N LEU A 132 9.75 3.14 -15.10
CA LEU A 132 10.82 2.82 -14.13
C LEU A 132 12.17 3.23 -14.73
N SER A 133 12.84 4.21 -14.12
CA SER A 133 14.14 4.66 -14.62
C SER A 133 15.27 3.64 -14.44
N LYS A 134 15.13 2.75 -13.45
CA LYS A 134 16.07 1.69 -13.11
C LYS A 134 15.27 0.50 -12.57
N ALA A 135 15.45 -0.67 -13.16
CA ALA A 135 14.83 -1.92 -12.72
C ALA A 135 15.83 -3.07 -12.84
N VAL A 136 15.73 -4.04 -11.94
CA VAL A 136 16.42 -5.33 -12.04
C VAL A 136 15.35 -6.38 -12.28
N ILE A 137 15.50 -7.15 -13.35
CA ILE A 137 14.52 -8.13 -13.79
C ILE A 137 15.23 -9.48 -13.85
N ASP A 138 14.68 -10.46 -13.14
CA ASP A 138 15.09 -11.86 -13.29
C ASP A 138 14.32 -12.46 -14.47
N LEU A 139 15.05 -12.88 -15.50
CA LEU A 139 14.50 -13.43 -16.74
C LEU A 139 14.54 -14.96 -16.76
N LYS A 140 14.53 -15.62 -15.59
CA LYS A 140 14.42 -17.07 -15.51
C LYS A 140 13.01 -17.53 -15.89
N LEU A 141 12.79 -17.73 -17.18
CA LEU A 141 11.56 -18.26 -17.76
C LEU A 141 11.54 -19.79 -17.61
N SER A 142 10.40 -20.37 -17.25
CA SER A 142 10.23 -21.82 -17.31
C SER A 142 10.11 -22.29 -18.77
N ASN A 143 10.65 -23.47 -19.07
CA ASN A 143 10.88 -23.96 -20.44
C ASN A 143 9.59 -24.32 -21.22
N GLU A 144 8.41 -24.10 -20.66
CA GLU A 144 7.14 -24.52 -21.25
C GLU A 144 6.24 -23.31 -21.52
N THR A 145 6.30 -22.79 -22.75
CA THR A 145 5.31 -21.88 -23.33
C THR A 145 4.90 -20.71 -22.42
N GLU A 146 5.87 -19.94 -21.93
CA GLU A 146 5.56 -18.70 -21.23
C GLU A 146 5.13 -17.61 -22.23
N ASP A 147 4.01 -16.97 -21.91
CA ASP A 147 3.41 -15.86 -22.64
C ASP A 147 4.49 -14.78 -22.86
N ILE A 148 4.81 -14.45 -24.12
CA ILE A 148 5.82 -13.43 -24.50
C ILE A 148 5.54 -12.11 -23.77
N ALA A 149 4.29 -11.84 -23.43
CA ALA A 149 3.87 -10.71 -22.61
C ALA A 149 4.58 -10.66 -21.24
N ALA A 150 4.89 -11.81 -20.62
CA ALA A 150 5.59 -11.90 -19.34
C ALA A 150 7.02 -11.33 -19.40
N VAL A 151 7.66 -11.37 -20.57
CA VAL A 151 9.01 -10.79 -20.82
C VAL A 151 8.91 -9.35 -21.30
N TYR A 152 7.97 -9.07 -22.21
CA TYR A 152 7.82 -7.75 -22.81
C TYR A 152 7.37 -6.69 -21.79
N VAL A 153 6.40 -7.01 -20.93
CA VAL A 153 5.88 -6.06 -19.95
C VAL A 153 6.98 -5.53 -19.01
N PRO A 154 7.77 -6.37 -18.30
CA PRO A 154 8.77 -5.85 -17.36
C PRO A 154 9.90 -5.10 -18.08
N LEU A 155 10.29 -5.50 -19.30
CA LEU A 155 11.34 -4.82 -20.08
C LEU A 155 10.91 -3.46 -20.67
N SER A 156 9.61 -3.27 -20.90
CA SER A 156 9.04 -2.02 -21.43
C SER A 156 8.65 -1.01 -20.35
N ARG A 157 9.05 -1.24 -19.10
CA ARG A 157 8.81 -0.33 -17.98
C ARG A 157 9.86 0.77 -17.93
#